data_AF-A0A946UWA5-F1
#
_entry.id   AF-A0A946UWA5-F1
#
_cell.length_a   1.000
_cell.length_b   1.000
_cell.length_c   1.000
_cell.angle_alpha   90.00
_cell.angle_beta   90.00
_cell.angle_gamma   90.00
#
_symmetry.space_group_name_H-M   'P 1'
#
loop_
_entity.id
_entity.type
_entity.pdbx_description
1 polymer ?
#
loop_
_entity_poly.entity_id
_entity_poly.type
_entity_poly.pdbx_seq_one_letter_code
_entity_poly.pdbx_strand_id
1 'polypeptide(L)' 'MRPIIGVLIFCLAGLAHADNAIDAKVNAALAAENRPAEDRERDDNRRPLETLQFLGLKDDMRV' A
#
# COMPACT_ATOMS: atom_id res chain seq x y z
N MET A 1 -35.87 -17.95 -5.43
CA MET A 1 -34.48 -18.30 -5.03
C MET A 1 -33.38 -17.71 -5.91
N ARG A 2 -33.65 -17.28 -7.15
CA ARG A 2 -32.63 -16.71 -8.06
C ARG A 2 -31.99 -15.35 -7.67
N PRO A 3 -32.63 -14.41 -6.92
CA PRO A 3 -31.96 -13.14 -6.58
C PRO A 3 -31.07 -13.22 -5.33
N ILE A 4 -31.24 -14.24 -4.48
CA ILE A 4 -30.52 -14.38 -3.21
C ILE A 4 -29.05 -14.75 -3.46
N ILE A 5 -28.79 -15.57 -4.49
CA ILE A 5 -27.44 -15.95 -4.91
C ILE A 5 -26.66 -14.73 -5.45
N GLY A 6 -27.33 -13.83 -6.19
CA GLY A 6 -26.70 -12.63 -6.74
C GLY A 6 -26.26 -11.60 -5.68
N VAL A 7 -27.06 -11.43 -4.62
CA VAL A 7 -26.74 -10.53 -3.50
C VAL A 7 -25.56 -11.05 -2.67
N LEU A 8 -25.47 -12.38 -2.47
CA LEU A 8 -24.38 -13.00 -1.72
C LEU A 8 -23.02 -12.87 -2.45
N ILE A 9 -23.01 -12.90 -3.77
CA ILE A 9 -21.80 -12.75 -4.59
C ILE A 9 -21.28 -11.29 -4.57
N PHE A 10 -22.18 -10.30 -4.50
CA PHE A 10 -21.80 -8.88 -4.44
C PHE A 10 -21.11 -8.50 -3.11
N CYS A 11 -21.48 -9.13 -1.99
CA CYS A 11 -20.86 -8.86 -0.68
C CYS A 11 -19.42 -9.40 -0.56
N LEU A 12 -19.02 -10.40 -1.35
CA LEU A 12 -17.69 -11.02 -1.23
C LEU A 12 -16.57 -10.23 -1.94
N ALA A 13 -16.92 -9.28 -2.82
CA ALA A 13 -15.94 -8.48 -3.57
C ALA A 13 -15.24 -7.41 -2.72
N GLY A 14 -15.69 -7.15 -1.48
CA GLY A 14 -15.17 -6.10 -0.61
C GLY A 14 -13.99 -6.49 0.30
N LEU A 15 -13.53 -7.74 0.27
CA LEU A 15 -12.48 -8.24 1.19
C LEU A 15 -11.07 -8.25 0.60
N ALA A 16 -10.81 -7.52 -0.49
CA ALA A 16 -9.45 -7.26 -0.95
C ALA A 16 -8.80 -6.15 -0.10
N HIS A 17 -8.62 -6.39 1.20
CA HIS A 17 -7.67 -5.61 2.00
C HIS A 17 -6.27 -6.13 1.63
N ALA A 18 -5.60 -5.45 0.71
CA ALA A 18 -4.16 -5.60 0.56
C ALA A 18 -3.52 -5.06 1.84
N ASP A 19 -3.38 -5.94 2.83
CA ASP A 19 -2.56 -5.70 4.00
C ASP A 19 -1.11 -5.57 3.49
N ASN A 20 -0.69 -4.35 3.14
CA ASN A 20 0.64 -4.12 2.63
C ASN A 20 1.59 -4.20 3.81
N ALA A 21 2.08 -5.41 4.06
CA ALA A 21 3.01 -5.75 5.13
C ALA A 21 4.29 -4.87 5.15
N ILE A 22 4.55 -4.10 4.09
CA ILE A 22 5.67 -3.17 3.99
C ILE A 22 5.37 -1.75 4.49
N ASP A 23 4.09 -1.37 4.69
CA ASP A 23 3.71 0.01 5.03
C ASP A 23 4.42 0.52 6.28
N ALA A 24 4.47 -0.31 7.33
CA ALA A 24 5.17 0.02 8.56
C ALA A 24 6.68 0.25 8.33
N LYS A 25 7.30 -0.55 7.46
CA LYS A 25 8.72 -0.45 7.13
C LYS A 25 9.01 0.81 6.30
N VAL A 26 8.15 1.10 5.33
CA VAL A 26 8.26 2.31 4.49
C VAL A 26 8.07 3.56 5.35
N ASN A 27 7.05 3.60 6.21
CA ASN A 27 6.83 4.73 7.12
C ASN A 27 7.99 4.93 8.09
N ALA A 28 8.57 3.85 8.63
CA ALA A 28 9.76 3.94 9.47
C ALA A 28 10.97 4.50 8.70
N ALA A 29 11.16 4.08 7.44
CA ALA A 29 12.22 4.62 6.58
C ALA A 29 12.01 6.11 6.27
N LEU A 30 10.77 6.54 6.01
CA LEU A 30 10.44 7.95 5.77
C LEU A 30 10.69 8.81 7.03
N ALA A 31 10.45 8.25 8.22
CA ALA A 31 10.68 8.91 9.49
C ALA A 31 12.15 8.96 9.95
N ALA A 32 13.07 8.24 9.28
CA ALA A 32 14.45 8.10 9.72
C ALA A 32 15.20 9.45 9.78
N GLU A 33 15.79 9.77 10.94
CA GLU A 33 16.40 11.08 11.22
C GLU A 33 17.51 11.46 10.23
N ASN A 34 18.30 10.47 9.81
CA ASN A 34 19.44 10.65 8.92
C ASN A 34 19.10 10.89 7.43
N ARG A 35 17.82 11.05 7.08
CA ARG A 35 17.44 11.38 5.70
C ARG A 35 17.82 12.82 5.30
N PRO A 36 18.35 13.05 4.09
CA PRO A 36 18.59 14.41 3.59
C PRO A 36 17.31 15.26 3.56
N ALA A 37 17.44 16.57 3.80
CA ALA A 37 16.31 17.49 3.78
C ALA A 37 15.67 17.60 2.38
N GLU A 38 16.51 17.63 1.33
CA GLU A 38 16.05 17.66 -0.07
C GLU A 38 15.15 16.46 -0.41
N ASP A 39 15.46 15.29 0.13
CA ASP A 39 14.65 14.10 -0.11
C ASP A 39 13.28 14.19 0.56
N ARG A 40 13.20 14.77 1.77
CA ARG A 40 11.92 15.01 2.47
C ARG A 40 11.04 16.00 1.73
N GLU A 41 11.60 17.08 1.19
CA GLU A 41 10.85 18.07 0.41
C GLU A 41 10.22 17.45 -0.85
N ARG A 42 10.89 16.47 -1.45
CA ARG A 42 10.41 15.80 -2.66
C ARG A 42 9.34 14.75 -2.38
N ASP A 43 9.28 14.22 -1.15
CA ASP A 43 8.33 13.16 -0.78
C ASP A 43 6.87 13.61 -0.96
N ASP A 44 6.56 14.89 -0.76
CA ASP A 44 5.21 15.45 -0.97
C ASP A 44 4.73 15.24 -2.43
N ASN A 45 5.63 15.47 -3.39
CA ASN A 45 5.35 15.27 -4.81
C ASN A 45 5.48 13.80 -5.24
N ARG A 46 6.35 13.03 -4.57
CA ARG A 46 6.68 11.65 -4.97
C ARG A 46 5.77 10.60 -4.38
N ARG A 47 5.15 10.89 -3.24
CA ARG A 47 4.22 10.00 -2.55
C ARG A 47 4.78 8.57 -2.45
N PRO A 48 5.94 8.41 -1.76
CA PRO A 48 6.72 7.17 -1.83
C PRO A 48 5.95 5.94 -1.33
N LEU A 49 5.16 6.09 -0.26
CA LEU A 49 4.33 5.00 0.24
C LEU A 49 3.31 4.56 -0.82
N GLU A 50 2.53 5.50 -1.34
CA GLU A 50 1.46 5.19 -2.29
C GLU A 50 2.00 4.69 -3.62
N THR A 51 3.16 5.19 -4.05
CA THR A 51 3.84 4.70 -5.26
C THR A 51 4.26 3.24 -5.09
N LEU A 52 4.86 2.87 -3.95
CA LEU A 52 5.25 1.49 -3.68
C LEU A 52 4.03 0.56 -3.53
N GLN A 53 2.95 1.06 -2.93
CA GLN A 53 1.67 0.34 -2.86
C GLN A 53 1.07 0.13 -4.26
N PHE A 54 1.09 1.15 -5.12
CA PHE A 54 0.61 1.07 -6.51
C PHE A 54 1.39 0.04 -7.32
N LEU A 55 2.71 -0.04 -7.12
CA LEU A 55 3.58 -1.04 -7.75
C LEU A 55 3.37 -2.46 -7.19
N GLY A 56 2.64 -2.60 -6.07
CA GLY A 56 2.42 -3.89 -5.43
C GLY A 56 3.71 -4.50 -4.85
N LEU A 57 4.63 -3.66 -4.37
CA LEU A 57 5.89 -4.11 -3.79
C LEU A 57 5.62 -4.96 -2.54
N LYS A 58 6.37 -6.05 -2.38
CA LYS A 58 6.21 -7.00 -1.27
C LYS A 58 7.52 -7.12 -0.51
N ASP A 59 7.41 -7.62 0.71
CA ASP A 59 8.58 -7.91 1.53
C ASP A 59 9.49 -8.95 0.86
N ASP A 60 10.81 -8.78 1.01
CA ASP A 60 11.86 -9.64 0.44
C ASP A 60 11.75 -9.89 -1.09
N MET A 61 11.12 -8.97 -1.84
CA MET A 61 11.09 -9.01 -3.30
C MET A 61 12.50 -8.74 -3.86
N ARG A 62 12.93 -9.55 -4.84
CA ARG A 62 14.25 -9.45 -5.49
C ARG A 62 14.08 -9.14 -6.97
N VAL A 63 15.07 -8.44 -7.54
CA VAL A 63 15.20 -8.07 -8.96
C VAL A 63 16.45 -8.68 -9.55
#